data_AF-A0A913XHG1-F1
#
_entry.id   AF-A0A913XHG1-F1
#
_cell.length_a   1.000
_cell.length_b   1.000
_cell.length_c   1.000
_cell.angle_alpha   90.00
_cell.angle_beta   90.00
_cell.angle_gamma   90.00
#
_symmetry.space_group_name_H-M   'P 1'
#
loop_
_entity.id
_entity.type
_entity.pdbx_description
1 polymer ?
#
loop_
_entity_poly.entity_id
_entity_poly.type
_entity_poly.pdbx_seq_one_letter_code
_entity_poly.pdbx_strand_id
1 'polypeptide(L)'
;MELRLMLASLWMFSVVEIAEGKCRRIKYTRFADDKELLNHTIAVIGWTVNDLSLCMAKCFQETQDCVSFNFCSTPNGWKECRLLNSSHFKNESFLVERKGCEYYTSESTCSSSPCVKNATCIPHMPRDPKPYSCICPEGFKGQSCHIDINECAQSGICHVNATCTNMPGKYNCTCKLGFQGDGNQCKDIDECTTGSHTCHAQATCHNTAGSYSCYCKLGYTGDGKSCSPFDPACSGYSNLTDQTRNVNSGVASPPKCDTAIGESTWYRFLSPAGVRMPTSCTPADRCGATATGWLNGQHPTVEQGVVDRTVCFNWNSNCCFGQKTIKVRNCAGGFYTYKFKRVNPCLRYCATN
;
A
#
# COMPACT_ATOMS: atom_id res chain seq x y z
N MET A 1 -41.28 5.13 -1.15
CA MET A 1 -40.27 4.39 -0.36
C MET A 1 -39.08 5.31 -0.19
N GLU A 2 -38.78 5.64 1.07
CA GLU A 2 -37.73 6.61 1.47
C GLU A 2 -36.32 6.14 1.09
N LEU A 3 -35.42 7.09 0.80
CA LEU A 3 -34.28 7.38 1.68
C LEU A 3 -33.66 8.76 1.35
N ARG A 4 -33.35 9.53 2.40
CA ARG A 4 -32.68 10.85 2.39
C ARG A 4 -31.18 10.73 2.10
N LEU A 5 -30.60 11.75 1.45
CA LEU A 5 -29.32 12.35 1.84
C LEU A 5 -29.20 13.80 1.32
N MET A 6 -28.66 14.66 2.19
CA MET A 6 -28.60 16.12 2.12
C MET A 6 -27.33 16.65 1.41
N LEU A 7 -27.42 17.91 0.93
CA LEU A 7 -26.36 18.88 0.54
C LEU A 7 -25.67 18.61 -0.82
N ALA A 8 -25.38 19.56 -1.70
CA ALA A 8 -25.19 21.01 -1.54
C ALA A 8 -25.66 21.79 -2.79
N SER A 9 -25.99 23.05 -2.55
CA SER A 9 -26.40 24.09 -3.50
C SER A 9 -25.52 24.22 -4.75
N LEU A 10 -26.04 23.74 -5.89
CA LEU A 10 -25.53 24.03 -7.23
C LEU A 10 -26.21 25.30 -7.77
N TRP A 11 -25.46 26.40 -7.82
CA TRP A 11 -25.81 27.59 -8.60
C TRP A 11 -24.99 27.54 -9.90
N MET A 12 -25.65 27.43 -11.06
CA MET A 12 -24.98 27.61 -12.36
C MET A 12 -25.26 29.01 -12.89
N PHE A 13 -24.19 29.69 -13.26
CA PHE A 13 -24.21 31.02 -13.85
C PHE A 13 -23.93 30.88 -15.35
N SER A 14 -24.74 31.53 -16.18
CA SER A 14 -24.41 31.72 -17.59
C SER A 14 -24.61 33.20 -17.95
N VAL A 15 -23.58 33.79 -18.54
CA VAL A 15 -23.60 35.16 -19.06
C VAL A 15 -23.87 35.05 -20.55
N VAL A 16 -25.03 35.55 -21.01
CA VAL A 16 -25.33 35.66 -22.45
C VAL A 16 -25.24 37.13 -22.82
N GLU A 17 -24.42 37.42 -23.83
CA GLU A 17 -24.18 38.76 -24.33
C GLU A 17 -25.19 39.07 -25.46
N ILE A 18 -26.04 40.07 -25.27
CA ILE A 18 -26.89 40.61 -26.34
C ILE A 18 -26.65 42.11 -26.39
N ALA A 19 -26.12 42.57 -27.51
CA ALA A 19 -25.62 43.92 -27.69
C ALA A 19 -26.67 44.82 -28.35
N GLU A 20 -27.28 45.71 -27.57
CA GLU A 20 -27.79 47.00 -28.07
C GLU A 20 -27.59 48.05 -26.97
N GLY A 21 -26.74 49.06 -27.24
CA GLY A 21 -26.59 50.24 -26.40
C GLY A 21 -25.95 50.03 -25.02
N LYS A 22 -24.62 49.88 -24.98
CA LYS A 22 -23.71 50.12 -23.82
C LYS A 22 -24.09 49.59 -22.41
N CYS A 23 -25.03 48.66 -22.29
CA CYS A 23 -25.35 47.95 -21.04
C CYS A 23 -25.43 46.44 -21.30
N ARG A 24 -24.64 45.64 -20.57
CA ARG A 24 -24.74 44.16 -20.56
C ARG A 24 -25.67 43.71 -19.43
N ARG A 25 -26.56 42.75 -19.70
CA ARG A 25 -27.49 42.16 -18.70
C ARG A 25 -26.95 40.83 -18.19
N ILE A 26 -27.17 40.52 -16.91
CA ILE A 26 -26.80 39.23 -16.31
C ILE A 26 -28.10 38.43 -16.11
N LYS A 27 -28.16 37.20 -16.63
CA LYS A 27 -29.27 36.26 -16.40
C LYS A 27 -28.94 35.35 -15.21
N TYR A 28 -29.91 35.12 -14.33
CA TYR A 28 -29.81 34.16 -13.22
C TYR A 28 -30.79 33.02 -13.49
N THR A 29 -30.36 31.77 -13.35
CA THR A 29 -31.23 30.59 -13.47
C THR A 29 -31.33 29.87 -12.14
N ARG A 30 -32.53 29.84 -11.56
CA ARG A 30 -32.93 28.88 -10.52
C ARG A 30 -33.61 27.72 -11.23
N PHE A 31 -33.36 26.47 -10.81
CA PHE A 31 -34.17 25.34 -11.28
C PHE A 31 -35.63 25.59 -10.87
N ALA A 32 -36.50 25.68 -11.87
CA ALA A 32 -37.90 26.14 -11.87
C ALA A 32 -38.08 27.68 -12.01
N ASP A 33 -38.56 28.05 -13.19
CA ASP A 33 -38.99 29.36 -13.70
C ASP A 33 -37.90 30.30 -14.25
N ASP A 34 -37.70 30.21 -15.58
CA ASP A 34 -37.08 31.24 -16.42
C ASP A 34 -37.87 32.56 -16.34
N LYS A 35 -37.32 33.59 -15.68
CA LYS A 35 -37.82 34.97 -15.80
C LYS A 35 -36.72 35.93 -16.24
N GLU A 36 -36.95 36.55 -17.39
CA GLU A 36 -36.21 37.69 -17.92
C GLU A 36 -36.47 38.94 -17.05
N LEU A 37 -35.42 39.64 -16.62
CA LEU A 37 -35.54 40.94 -15.95
C LEU A 37 -35.39 42.05 -17.00
N LEU A 38 -36.50 42.47 -17.58
CA LEU A 38 -36.63 43.73 -18.31
C LEU A 38 -37.09 44.81 -17.32
N ASN A 39 -36.24 45.83 -17.12
CA ASN A 39 -36.55 47.11 -16.46
C ASN A 39 -37.58 47.04 -15.32
N HIS A 40 -37.21 46.62 -14.11
CA HIS A 40 -37.98 46.96 -12.91
C HIS A 40 -37.11 47.01 -11.64
N THR A 41 -37.51 47.94 -10.78
CA THR A 41 -37.15 48.17 -9.39
C THR A 41 -37.54 46.98 -8.50
N ILE A 42 -36.61 46.53 -7.65
CA ILE A 42 -36.84 45.43 -6.73
C ILE A 42 -37.52 45.98 -5.47
N ALA A 43 -38.80 45.70 -5.30
CA ALA A 43 -39.49 45.76 -4.01
C ALA A 43 -39.69 44.32 -3.52
N VAL A 44 -39.09 43.95 -2.39
CA VAL A 44 -39.33 42.65 -1.75
C VAL A 44 -39.59 42.85 -0.26
N ILE A 45 -40.82 42.53 0.12
CA ILE A 45 -41.24 42.36 1.50
C ILE A 45 -40.71 41.00 1.97
N GLY A 46 -39.88 41.00 3.02
CA GLY A 46 -39.75 39.84 3.92
C GLY A 46 -38.39 39.17 4.04
N TRP A 47 -37.48 39.26 3.07
CA TRP A 47 -36.12 38.71 3.22
C TRP A 47 -35.11 39.55 2.43
N THR A 48 -34.23 40.26 3.15
CA THR A 48 -33.28 41.24 2.63
C THR A 48 -32.08 40.55 1.93
N VAL A 49 -32.02 40.63 0.60
CA VAL A 49 -30.73 40.63 -0.10
C VAL A 49 -30.26 42.08 -0.06
N ASN A 50 -29.20 42.39 0.68
CA ASN A 50 -28.73 43.77 0.80
C ASN A 50 -28.19 44.26 -0.56
N ASP A 51 -28.77 45.35 -1.08
CA ASP A 51 -28.38 46.03 -2.34
C ASP A 51 -26.88 46.38 -2.41
N LEU A 52 -26.20 46.42 -1.25
CA LEU A 52 -24.77 46.66 -1.14
C LEU A 52 -23.90 45.53 -1.74
N SER A 53 -24.33 44.28 -1.66
CA SER A 53 -23.60 43.12 -2.19
C SER A 53 -23.53 43.13 -3.72
N LEU A 54 -24.55 43.70 -4.36
CA LEU A 54 -24.61 43.92 -5.82
C LEU A 54 -23.65 45.03 -6.27
N CYS A 55 -23.45 46.07 -5.46
CA CYS A 55 -22.51 47.15 -5.78
C CYS A 55 -21.04 46.72 -5.63
N MET A 56 -20.74 45.92 -4.61
CA MET A 56 -19.42 45.30 -4.46
C MET A 56 -19.10 44.36 -5.63
N ALA A 57 -20.07 43.56 -6.08
CA ALA A 57 -19.89 42.69 -7.24
C ALA A 57 -19.60 43.48 -8.55
N LYS A 58 -20.26 44.64 -8.75
CA LYS A 58 -20.05 45.49 -9.93
C LYS A 58 -18.68 46.19 -9.92
N CYS A 59 -18.22 46.68 -8.75
CA CYS A 59 -16.91 47.31 -8.58
C CYS A 59 -15.76 46.32 -8.83
N PHE A 60 -15.92 45.04 -8.46
CA PHE A 60 -14.92 43.99 -8.73
C PHE A 60 -14.94 43.44 -10.17
N GLN A 61 -16.08 43.47 -10.88
CA GLN A 61 -16.18 42.95 -12.25
C GLN A 61 -15.77 43.95 -13.35
N GLU A 62 -15.96 45.26 -13.14
CA GLU A 62 -15.73 46.27 -14.19
C GLU A 62 -14.32 46.91 -14.18
N THR A 63 -13.63 47.00 -13.04
CA THR A 63 -12.26 47.57 -12.98
C THR A 63 -11.39 46.84 -11.94
N GLN A 64 -10.19 46.40 -12.33
CA GLN A 64 -9.20 45.86 -11.38
C GLN A 64 -8.71 46.92 -10.37
N ASP A 65 -9.01 48.20 -10.60
CA ASP A 65 -8.54 49.36 -9.83
C ASP A 65 -9.68 50.12 -9.09
N CYS A 66 -10.84 49.49 -8.85
CA CYS A 66 -11.93 50.17 -8.14
C CYS A 66 -11.56 50.42 -6.66
N VAL A 67 -11.11 51.64 -6.33
CA VAL A 67 -10.65 52.02 -4.97
C VAL A 67 -11.81 52.42 -4.05
N SER A 68 -12.91 52.98 -4.53
CA SER A 68 -14.06 53.29 -3.67
C SER A 68 -15.38 53.44 -4.44
N PHE A 69 -16.51 53.26 -3.74
CA PHE A 69 -17.86 53.50 -4.28
C PHE A 69 -18.72 54.22 -3.24
N ASN A 70 -19.69 55.02 -3.72
CA ASN A 70 -20.66 55.68 -2.85
C ASN A 70 -21.99 54.91 -2.87
N PHE A 71 -22.54 54.68 -1.68
CA PHE A 71 -23.89 54.16 -1.47
C PHE A 71 -24.76 55.30 -0.93
N CYS A 72 -25.62 55.86 -1.78
CA CYS A 72 -26.40 57.05 -1.44
C CYS A 72 -27.88 56.72 -1.32
N SER A 73 -28.54 57.33 -0.32
CA SER A 73 -30.00 57.33 -0.23
C SER A 73 -30.53 58.58 -0.93
N THR A 74 -31.36 58.39 -1.94
CA THR A 74 -32.07 59.50 -2.58
C THR A 74 -33.17 60.03 -1.66
N PRO A 75 -33.62 61.29 -1.84
CA PRO A 75 -34.71 61.88 -1.05
C PRO A 75 -36.03 61.10 -1.10
N ASN A 76 -36.22 60.25 -2.12
CA ASN A 76 -37.42 59.45 -2.33
C ASN A 76 -37.27 58.01 -1.78
N GLY A 77 -36.21 57.73 -1.01
CA GLY A 77 -35.99 56.42 -0.37
C GLY A 77 -35.22 55.39 -1.21
N TRP A 78 -34.87 55.70 -2.47
CA TRP A 78 -34.11 54.79 -3.33
C TRP A 78 -32.62 54.73 -2.95
N LYS A 79 -32.00 53.58 -3.15
CA LYS A 79 -30.55 53.37 -3.01
C LYS A 79 -29.89 53.42 -4.38
N GLU A 80 -28.88 54.27 -4.54
CA GLU A 80 -28.13 54.44 -5.80
C GLU A 80 -26.63 54.20 -5.57
N CYS A 81 -26.00 53.45 -6.47
CA CYS A 81 -24.56 53.19 -6.45
C CYS A 81 -23.84 53.93 -7.58
N ARG A 82 -22.82 54.71 -7.19
CA ARG A 82 -21.93 55.41 -8.12
C ARG A 82 -20.50 54.94 -7.95
N LEU A 83 -19.92 54.41 -9.03
CA LEU A 83 -18.50 54.08 -9.14
C LEU A 83 -17.71 55.37 -9.35
N LEU A 84 -16.63 55.57 -8.59
CA LEU A 84 -15.72 56.71 -8.78
C LEU A 84 -14.56 56.27 -9.67
N ASN A 85 -14.34 56.97 -10.78
CA ASN A 85 -13.17 56.75 -11.63
C ASN A 85 -11.92 57.34 -10.95
N SER A 86 -10.75 56.73 -11.14
CA SER A 86 -9.48 56.93 -10.42
C SER A 86 -8.82 58.32 -10.57
N SER A 87 -9.54 59.35 -11.03
CA SER A 87 -9.01 60.68 -11.31
C SER A 87 -9.54 61.81 -10.41
N HIS A 88 -10.33 61.51 -9.38
CA HIS A 88 -10.74 62.51 -8.37
C HIS A 88 -10.25 62.07 -6.99
N PHE A 89 -9.54 62.96 -6.30
CA PHE A 89 -8.81 62.77 -5.03
C PHE A 89 -7.35 62.30 -5.15
N LYS A 90 -6.56 63.05 -5.92
CA LYS A 90 -5.21 63.39 -5.42
C LYS A 90 -5.36 64.54 -4.42
N ASN A 91 -5.21 64.18 -3.16
CA ASN A 91 -4.83 65.01 -2.02
C ASN A 91 -5.81 66.07 -1.48
N GLU A 92 -5.73 66.19 -0.15
CA GLU A 92 -6.23 67.24 0.74
C GLU A 92 -7.58 67.02 1.44
N SER A 93 -7.49 66.46 2.65
CA SER A 93 -7.91 67.14 3.88
C SER A 93 -9.25 67.88 3.89
N PHE A 94 -10.37 67.31 3.41
CA PHE A 94 -11.69 67.86 3.70
C PHE A 94 -12.76 66.77 3.75
N LEU A 95 -13.30 66.55 4.97
CA LEU A 95 -14.60 65.91 5.19
C LEU A 95 -15.66 66.76 4.50
N VAL A 96 -16.18 66.31 3.36
CA VAL A 96 -17.42 66.85 2.80
C VAL A 96 -18.57 66.02 3.36
N GLU A 97 -19.14 66.47 4.48
CA GLU A 97 -20.46 66.03 4.92
C GLU A 97 -21.51 66.38 3.86
N ARG A 98 -21.81 65.44 2.96
CA ARG A 98 -23.15 65.39 2.34
C ARG A 98 -24.02 64.51 3.24
N LYS A 99 -24.90 65.14 4.02
CA LYS A 99 -25.96 64.45 4.78
C LYS A 99 -26.66 63.43 3.87
N GLY A 100 -26.46 62.13 4.14
CA GLY A 100 -27.16 61.02 3.47
C GLY A 100 -26.32 60.04 2.63
N CYS A 101 -25.00 60.24 2.51
CA CYS A 101 -24.10 59.23 1.94
C CYS A 101 -23.01 58.85 2.95
N GLU A 102 -22.85 57.56 3.23
CA GLU A 102 -21.72 57.03 4.00
C GLU A 102 -20.51 56.85 3.06
N TYR A 103 -19.36 57.38 3.48
CA TYR A 103 -18.10 57.29 2.74
C TYR A 103 -17.30 56.09 3.23
N TYR A 104 -16.97 55.15 2.33
CA TYR A 104 -16.16 53.98 2.65
C TYR A 104 -14.77 54.14 2.02
N THR A 105 -13.76 54.43 2.86
CA THR A 105 -12.34 54.38 2.46
C THR A 105 -11.87 52.93 2.43
N SER A 106 -11.32 52.52 1.30
CA SER A 106 -10.75 51.18 1.09
C SER A 106 -9.41 51.00 1.78
N GLU A 107 -9.39 50.82 3.09
CA GLU A 107 -8.46 49.80 3.61
C GLU A 107 -9.12 48.46 3.38
N SER A 108 -9.15 48.04 2.10
CA SER A 108 -9.66 46.72 1.77
C SER A 108 -8.70 45.72 2.41
N THR A 109 -9.21 44.81 3.23
CA THR A 109 -8.42 43.70 3.78
C THR A 109 -7.81 42.81 2.70
N CYS A 110 -8.29 42.89 1.46
CA CYS A 110 -7.67 42.25 0.30
C CYS A 110 -6.39 42.96 -0.21
N SER A 111 -6.16 44.23 0.16
CA SER A 111 -4.97 44.99 -0.24
C SER A 111 -3.68 44.41 0.33
N SER A 112 -3.75 43.67 1.45
CA SER A 112 -2.61 42.94 2.04
C SER A 112 -2.34 41.58 1.38
N SER A 113 -3.07 41.23 0.32
CA SER A 113 -3.01 39.92 -0.36
C SER A 113 -3.12 38.72 0.60
N PRO A 114 -4.22 38.61 1.37
CA PRO A 114 -4.37 37.59 2.41
C PRO A 114 -4.66 36.18 1.87
N CYS A 115 -4.95 36.02 0.58
CA CYS A 115 -5.19 34.72 -0.07
C CYS A 115 -3.94 34.26 -0.86
N VAL A 116 -3.81 32.95 -1.13
CA VAL A 116 -2.78 32.41 -2.04
C VAL A 116 -2.87 33.02 -3.45
N LYS A 117 -1.74 33.00 -4.18
CA LYS A 117 -1.71 33.35 -5.61
C LYS A 117 -2.75 32.52 -6.37
N ASN A 118 -3.51 33.16 -7.26
CA ASN A 118 -4.62 32.62 -8.05
C ASN A 118 -5.94 32.36 -7.28
N ALA A 119 -6.02 32.66 -5.97
CA ALA A 119 -7.30 32.72 -5.27
C ALA A 119 -7.99 34.08 -5.50
N THR A 120 -9.33 34.09 -5.45
CA THR A 120 -10.10 35.35 -5.56
C THR A 120 -10.45 35.86 -4.17
N CYS A 121 -9.98 37.06 -3.81
CA CYS A 121 -10.28 37.70 -2.52
C CYS A 121 -11.56 38.54 -2.60
N ILE A 122 -12.46 38.35 -1.64
CA ILE A 122 -13.70 39.11 -1.47
C ILE A 122 -13.64 39.84 -0.12
N PRO A 123 -13.59 41.18 -0.10
CA PRO A 123 -13.61 41.95 1.15
C PRO A 123 -15.01 41.96 1.77
N HIS A 124 -15.10 41.93 3.10
CA HIS A 124 -16.33 42.06 3.90
C HIS A 124 -16.35 43.40 4.65
N MET A 125 -17.42 43.72 5.38
CA MET A 125 -17.48 44.99 6.11
C MET A 125 -16.47 45.02 7.28
N PRO A 126 -15.95 46.20 7.67
CA PRO A 126 -15.03 46.34 8.80
C PRO A 126 -15.59 45.89 10.16
N ARG A 127 -16.91 45.79 10.29
CA ARG A 127 -17.59 45.33 11.52
C ARG A 127 -17.88 43.83 11.51
N ASP A 128 -17.62 43.14 10.40
CA ASP A 128 -17.82 41.70 10.32
C ASP A 128 -16.71 40.97 11.09
N PRO A 129 -17.04 39.90 11.84
CA PRO A 129 -16.04 39.08 12.53
C PRO A 129 -15.00 38.46 11.58
N LYS A 130 -15.35 38.33 10.29
CA LYS A 130 -14.46 37.88 9.21
C LYS A 130 -14.38 38.98 8.16
N PRO A 131 -13.28 39.74 8.10
CA PRO A 131 -13.21 40.95 7.28
C PRO A 131 -12.89 40.69 5.81
N TYR A 132 -12.64 39.42 5.42
CA TYR A 132 -12.49 38.97 4.03
C TYR A 132 -12.85 37.48 3.91
N SER A 133 -13.06 37.02 2.68
CA SER A 133 -13.17 35.61 2.31
C SER A 133 -12.46 35.31 1.00
N CYS A 134 -11.82 34.15 0.89
CA CYS A 134 -11.13 33.72 -0.33
C CYS A 134 -11.95 32.62 -1.04
N ILE A 135 -12.16 32.75 -2.35
CA ILE A 135 -12.56 31.63 -3.21
C ILE A 135 -11.28 30.90 -3.61
N CYS A 136 -11.16 29.65 -3.17
CA CYS A 136 -9.94 28.86 -3.37
C CYS A 136 -9.87 28.27 -4.78
N PRO A 137 -8.66 28.15 -5.35
CA PRO A 137 -8.42 27.31 -6.52
C PRO A 137 -8.82 25.86 -6.25
N GLU A 138 -9.08 25.11 -7.32
CA GLU A 138 -9.34 23.67 -7.23
C GLU A 138 -8.22 22.96 -6.47
N GLY A 139 -8.59 22.03 -5.58
CA GLY A 139 -7.64 21.31 -4.72
C GLY A 139 -7.21 22.04 -3.43
N PHE A 140 -7.68 23.27 -3.16
CA PHE A 140 -7.32 24.02 -1.95
C PHE A 140 -8.52 24.39 -1.08
N LYS A 141 -8.30 24.53 0.23
CA LYS A 141 -9.28 24.93 1.24
C LYS A 141 -8.69 25.83 2.32
N GLY A 142 -9.55 26.30 3.23
CA GLY A 142 -9.19 27.16 4.36
C GLY A 142 -9.43 28.64 4.08
N GLN A 143 -9.32 29.47 5.11
CA GLN A 143 -9.68 30.89 5.02
C GLN A 143 -8.81 31.67 4.03
N SER A 144 -7.54 31.31 3.91
CA SER A 144 -6.56 31.91 2.99
C SER A 144 -6.15 30.99 1.84
N CYS A 145 -6.79 29.81 1.72
CA CYS A 145 -6.53 28.81 0.67
C CYS A 145 -5.11 28.20 0.66
N HIS A 146 -4.41 28.21 1.80
CA HIS A 146 -3.11 27.56 1.96
C HIS A 146 -3.18 26.07 2.31
N ILE A 147 -4.36 25.55 2.62
CA ILE A 147 -4.52 24.16 3.03
C ILE A 147 -4.87 23.34 1.81
N ASP A 148 -3.95 22.47 1.41
CA ASP A 148 -4.18 21.48 0.38
C ASP A 148 -5.30 20.50 0.79
N ILE A 149 -6.18 20.16 -0.15
CA ILE A 149 -7.19 19.14 0.05
C ILE A 149 -6.52 17.79 -0.14
N ASN A 150 -6.47 16.97 0.91
CA ASN A 150 -6.03 15.59 0.75
C ASN A 150 -7.12 14.75 0.11
N GLU A 151 -7.12 14.61 -1.23
CA GLU A 151 -8.12 13.79 -1.91
C GLU A 151 -7.98 12.31 -1.53
N CYS A 152 -6.77 11.86 -1.20
CA CYS A 152 -6.52 10.48 -0.77
C CYS A 152 -7.14 10.12 0.59
N ALA A 153 -7.64 11.10 1.36
CA ALA A 153 -8.41 10.83 2.58
C ALA A 153 -9.83 10.29 2.28
N GLN A 154 -10.30 10.41 1.03
CA GLN A 154 -11.59 9.90 0.59
C GLN A 154 -11.46 8.49 0.01
N SER A 155 -12.31 7.58 0.47
CA SER A 155 -12.40 6.22 -0.07
C SER A 155 -12.93 6.22 -1.51
N GLY A 156 -12.33 5.38 -2.36
CA GLY A 156 -12.82 5.13 -3.73
C GLY A 156 -12.36 6.14 -4.80
N ILE A 157 -11.40 7.01 -4.50
CA ILE A 157 -10.85 7.94 -5.51
C ILE A 157 -9.98 7.24 -6.55
N CYS A 158 -9.14 6.30 -6.13
CA CYS A 158 -8.35 5.46 -7.04
C CYS A 158 -8.94 4.05 -7.15
N HIS A 159 -8.49 3.29 -8.16
CA HIS A 159 -8.81 1.88 -8.27
C HIS A 159 -8.42 1.09 -7.00
N VAL A 160 -9.12 0.00 -6.69
CA VAL A 160 -8.82 -0.86 -5.51
C VAL A 160 -7.37 -1.41 -5.53
N ASN A 161 -6.83 -1.60 -6.73
CA ASN A 161 -5.45 -2.04 -6.98
C ASN A 161 -4.52 -0.88 -7.33
N ALA A 162 -4.81 0.33 -6.87
CA ALA A 162 -3.95 1.50 -7.01
C ALA A 162 -3.63 2.13 -5.64
N THR A 163 -2.56 2.93 -5.62
CA THR A 163 -2.11 3.74 -4.50
C THR A 163 -2.35 5.20 -4.84
N CYS A 164 -3.05 5.92 -3.95
CA CYS A 164 -3.26 7.36 -4.06
C CYS A 164 -2.09 8.12 -3.44
N THR A 165 -1.55 9.10 -4.17
CA THR A 165 -0.55 10.04 -3.66
C THR A 165 -1.11 11.44 -3.72
N ASN A 166 -1.22 12.09 -2.55
CA ASN A 166 -1.67 13.47 -2.45
C ASN A 166 -0.54 14.43 -2.87
N MET A 167 -0.85 15.43 -3.67
CA MET A 167 0.10 16.47 -4.11
C MET A 167 -0.56 17.85 -3.96
N PRO A 168 0.23 18.93 -3.90
CA PRO A 168 -0.34 20.27 -3.82
C PRO A 168 -1.28 20.58 -5.00
N GLY A 169 -2.57 20.79 -4.72
CA GLY A 169 -3.62 21.14 -5.66
C GLY A 169 -4.13 19.99 -6.54
N LYS A 170 -3.70 18.75 -6.31
CA LYS A 170 -4.13 17.57 -7.09
C LYS A 170 -3.69 16.26 -6.44
N TYR A 171 -4.17 15.14 -6.97
CA TYR A 171 -3.70 13.81 -6.59
C TYR A 171 -3.20 13.02 -7.79
N ASN A 172 -2.51 11.91 -7.52
CA ASN A 172 -2.16 10.93 -8.55
C ASN A 172 -2.48 9.52 -8.07
N CYS A 173 -3.11 8.73 -8.94
CA CYS A 173 -3.36 7.32 -8.73
C CYS A 173 -2.31 6.52 -9.51
N THR A 174 -1.66 5.57 -8.85
CA THR A 174 -0.68 4.69 -9.50
C THR A 174 -1.04 3.24 -9.23
N CYS A 175 -1.07 2.39 -10.25
CA CYS A 175 -1.36 0.96 -10.04
C CYS A 175 -0.31 0.35 -9.11
N LYS A 176 -0.78 -0.52 -8.20
CA LYS A 176 0.10 -1.29 -7.30
C LYS A 176 1.01 -2.20 -8.13
N LEU A 177 2.12 -2.62 -7.53
CA LEU A 177 3.03 -3.60 -8.13
C LEU A 177 2.26 -4.85 -8.59
N GLY A 178 2.60 -5.37 -9.77
CA GLY A 178 1.88 -6.49 -10.42
C GLY A 178 0.63 -6.08 -11.21
N PHE A 179 0.28 -4.79 -11.25
CA PHE A 179 -0.84 -4.28 -12.04
C PHE A 179 -0.40 -3.21 -13.04
N GLN A 180 -1.11 -3.11 -14.16
CA GLN A 180 -0.89 -2.11 -15.21
C GLN A 180 -2.16 -1.31 -15.49
N GLY A 181 -2.00 -0.04 -15.86
CA GLY A 181 -3.10 0.87 -16.19
C GLY A 181 -2.80 2.31 -15.81
N ASP A 182 -3.85 3.12 -15.70
CA ASP A 182 -3.78 4.57 -15.44
C ASP A 182 -3.99 4.96 -13.97
N GLY A 183 -4.12 3.97 -13.07
CA GLY A 183 -4.39 4.18 -11.65
C GLY A 183 -5.89 4.27 -11.29
N ASN A 184 -6.75 4.57 -12.26
CA ASN A 184 -8.21 4.54 -12.11
C ASN A 184 -8.80 3.22 -12.60
N GLN A 185 -8.12 2.56 -13.54
CA GLN A 185 -8.33 1.19 -13.96
C GLN A 185 -7.01 0.46 -13.90
N CYS A 186 -6.90 -0.54 -13.02
CA CYS A 186 -5.69 -1.36 -12.91
C CYS A 186 -6.04 -2.81 -13.20
N LYS A 187 -5.45 -3.35 -14.26
CA LYS A 187 -5.55 -4.75 -14.65
C LYS A 187 -4.31 -5.50 -14.18
N ASP A 188 -4.54 -6.72 -13.71
CA ASP A 188 -3.48 -7.65 -13.35
C ASP A 188 -2.53 -7.91 -14.54
N ILE A 189 -1.23 -7.94 -14.26
CA ILE A 189 -0.19 -8.33 -15.23
C ILE A 189 -0.04 -9.84 -15.13
N ASP A 190 -0.36 -10.56 -16.20
CA ASP A 190 -0.14 -12.01 -16.22
C ASP A 190 1.34 -12.31 -16.52
N GLU A 191 2.14 -12.56 -15.49
CA GLU A 191 3.57 -12.87 -15.65
C GLU A 191 3.80 -14.22 -16.35
N CYS A 192 2.82 -15.12 -16.31
CA CYS A 192 2.89 -16.42 -16.97
C CYS A 192 2.71 -16.29 -18.49
N THR A 193 1.77 -15.46 -18.92
CA THR A 193 1.53 -15.20 -20.35
C THR A 193 2.60 -14.28 -20.94
N THR A 194 3.09 -13.29 -20.19
CA THR A 194 4.14 -12.37 -20.65
C THR A 194 5.54 -12.99 -20.62
N GLY A 195 5.72 -14.11 -19.91
CA GLY A 195 7.02 -14.78 -19.76
C GLY A 195 8.01 -14.02 -18.87
N SER A 196 7.54 -13.04 -18.09
CA SER A 196 8.36 -12.25 -17.15
C SER A 196 8.61 -12.95 -15.81
N HIS A 197 8.01 -14.13 -15.62
CA HIS A 197 8.19 -14.95 -14.42
C HIS A 197 9.61 -15.50 -14.25
N THR A 198 10.02 -15.72 -13.01
CA THR A 198 11.31 -16.36 -12.66
C THR A 198 11.16 -17.82 -12.19
N CYS A 199 10.09 -18.51 -12.58
CA CYS A 199 9.91 -19.93 -12.27
C CYS A 199 11.04 -20.79 -12.85
N HIS A 200 11.38 -21.88 -12.15
CA HIS A 200 12.35 -22.86 -12.62
C HIS A 200 11.93 -23.49 -13.95
N ALA A 201 12.88 -23.94 -14.78
CA ALA A 201 12.58 -24.63 -16.05
C ALA A 201 11.73 -25.92 -15.84
N GLN A 202 11.89 -26.55 -14.68
CA GLN A 202 11.11 -27.70 -14.23
C GLN A 202 9.93 -27.32 -13.32
N ALA A 203 9.44 -26.08 -13.43
CA ALA A 203 8.24 -25.61 -12.76
C ALA A 203 7.19 -25.12 -13.78
N THR A 204 5.95 -25.03 -13.33
CA THR A 204 4.81 -24.46 -14.03
C THR A 204 4.44 -23.14 -13.33
N CYS A 205 4.25 -22.08 -14.12
CA CYS A 205 3.79 -20.78 -13.64
C CYS A 205 2.26 -20.78 -13.47
N HIS A 206 1.77 -20.14 -12.42
CA HIS A 206 0.36 -19.88 -12.18
C HIS A 206 0.14 -18.42 -11.82
N ASN A 207 -0.62 -17.71 -12.64
CA ASN A 207 -0.87 -16.29 -12.43
C ASN A 207 -1.78 -16.06 -11.22
N THR A 208 -1.55 -14.98 -10.48
CA THR A 208 -2.34 -14.58 -9.32
C THR A 208 -2.54 -13.07 -9.32
N ALA A 209 -3.58 -12.54 -8.66
CA ALA A 209 -3.77 -11.09 -8.66
C ALA A 209 -2.59 -10.36 -7.99
N GLY A 210 -1.86 -9.57 -8.77
CA GLY A 210 -0.68 -8.79 -8.40
C GLY A 210 0.63 -9.56 -8.35
N SER A 211 0.65 -10.85 -8.75
CA SER A 211 1.86 -11.68 -8.73
C SER A 211 1.67 -13.02 -9.44
N TYR A 212 2.59 -13.97 -9.22
CA TYR A 212 2.46 -15.32 -9.71
C TYR A 212 3.10 -16.32 -8.74
N SER A 213 2.63 -17.57 -8.82
CA SER A 213 3.16 -18.70 -8.08
C SER A 213 3.83 -19.69 -9.03
N CYS A 214 4.86 -20.38 -8.54
CA CYS A 214 5.57 -21.41 -9.29
C CYS A 214 5.40 -22.75 -8.58
N TYR A 215 5.12 -23.81 -9.33
CA TYR A 215 4.99 -25.17 -8.79
C TYR A 215 5.87 -26.12 -9.57
N CYS A 216 6.69 -26.93 -8.88
CA CYS A 216 7.51 -27.92 -9.57
C CYS A 216 6.64 -28.91 -10.35
N LYS A 217 7.10 -29.29 -11.55
CA LYS A 217 6.46 -30.29 -12.40
C LYS A 217 6.45 -31.66 -11.72
N LEU A 218 5.58 -32.55 -12.19
CA LEU A 218 5.50 -33.92 -11.68
C LEU A 218 6.89 -34.60 -11.70
N GLY A 219 7.25 -35.26 -10.61
CA GLY A 219 8.56 -35.88 -10.45
C GLY A 219 9.67 -34.93 -9.98
N TYR A 220 9.35 -33.67 -9.67
CA TYR A 220 10.26 -32.70 -9.06
C TYR A 220 9.70 -32.18 -7.73
N THR A 221 10.58 -31.72 -6.85
CA THR A 221 10.27 -31.12 -5.56
C THR A 221 11.10 -29.85 -5.33
N GLY A 222 10.56 -28.90 -4.57
CA GLY A 222 11.16 -27.59 -4.31
C GLY A 222 10.12 -26.48 -4.12
N ASP A 223 10.56 -25.23 -4.21
CA ASP A 223 9.72 -24.02 -4.02
C ASP A 223 9.17 -23.45 -5.35
N GLY A 224 9.39 -24.14 -6.47
CA GLY A 224 9.00 -23.70 -7.82
C GLY A 224 9.97 -22.71 -8.46
N LYS A 225 10.83 -22.03 -7.70
CA LYS A 225 11.96 -21.23 -8.21
C LYS A 225 13.22 -22.09 -8.36
N SER A 226 13.35 -23.07 -7.49
CA SER A 226 14.35 -24.13 -7.49
C SER A 226 13.62 -25.47 -7.44
N CYS A 227 13.77 -26.29 -8.48
CA CYS A 227 13.17 -27.63 -8.52
C CYS A 227 14.25 -28.68 -8.76
N SER A 228 14.26 -29.71 -7.94
CA SER A 228 15.14 -30.87 -8.06
C SER A 228 14.33 -32.15 -8.25
N PRO A 229 14.85 -33.20 -8.90
CA PRO A 229 14.15 -34.46 -9.04
C PRO A 229 13.67 -34.99 -7.68
N PHE A 230 12.43 -35.44 -7.61
CA PHE A 230 11.87 -36.04 -6.42
C PHE A 230 12.63 -37.32 -6.08
N ASP A 231 13.23 -37.34 -4.90
CA ASP A 231 13.97 -38.47 -4.38
C ASP A 231 13.31 -38.98 -3.09
N PRO A 232 12.59 -40.13 -3.13
CA PRO A 232 11.94 -40.69 -1.96
C PRO A 232 12.88 -40.90 -0.76
N ALA A 233 14.16 -41.18 -1.01
CA ALA A 233 15.15 -41.36 0.04
C ALA A 233 15.52 -40.05 0.76
N CYS A 234 15.32 -38.90 0.09
CA CYS A 234 15.65 -37.57 0.59
C CYS A 234 14.43 -36.75 1.05
N SER A 235 13.22 -37.34 1.00
CA SER A 235 12.00 -36.66 1.44
C SER A 235 11.08 -37.53 2.30
N GLY A 236 11.16 -38.87 2.22
CA GLY A 236 10.35 -39.80 2.99
C GLY A 236 11.15 -40.54 4.07
N TYR A 237 11.71 -39.81 5.05
CA TYR A 237 12.53 -40.39 6.12
C TYR A 237 12.01 -40.05 7.53
N SER A 238 12.34 -40.90 8.50
CA SER A 238 12.10 -40.71 9.93
C SER A 238 13.34 -40.15 10.64
N ASN A 239 13.12 -39.23 11.57
CA ASN A 239 14.22 -38.56 12.28
C ASN A 239 14.71 -39.40 13.47
N LEU A 240 16.04 -39.54 13.59
CA LEU A 240 16.73 -40.13 14.72
C LEU A 240 17.39 -39.02 15.53
N THR A 241 16.72 -38.56 16.58
CA THR A 241 17.13 -37.41 17.42
C THR A 241 17.60 -37.80 18.82
N ASP A 242 17.53 -39.08 19.20
CA ASP A 242 17.97 -39.54 20.52
C ASP A 242 19.47 -39.23 20.75
N GLN A 243 19.76 -38.28 21.64
CA GLN A 243 21.11 -37.82 21.98
C GLN A 243 22.06 -38.97 22.32
N THR A 244 21.54 -40.02 22.96
CA THR A 244 22.36 -41.16 23.35
C THR A 244 22.98 -41.88 22.15
N ARG A 245 22.50 -41.68 20.91
CA ARG A 245 23.10 -42.24 19.69
C ARG A 245 24.45 -41.63 19.32
N ASN A 246 24.78 -40.48 19.91
CA ASN A 246 26.04 -39.82 19.62
C ASN A 246 27.22 -40.69 20.09
N VAL A 247 28.28 -40.77 19.29
CA VAL A 247 29.50 -41.54 19.61
C VAL A 247 30.16 -41.13 20.94
N ASN A 248 29.90 -39.91 21.42
CA ASN A 248 30.42 -39.43 22.70
C ASN A 248 29.56 -39.87 23.91
N SER A 249 28.39 -40.46 23.67
CA SER A 249 27.55 -40.99 24.74
C SER A 249 28.03 -42.39 25.15
N GLY A 250 28.19 -42.63 26.46
CA GLY A 250 28.44 -43.96 27.01
C GLY A 250 27.21 -44.88 26.90
N VAL A 251 27.29 -46.05 27.54
CA VAL A 251 26.19 -47.03 27.60
C VAL A 251 25.03 -46.46 28.42
N ALA A 252 23.81 -46.65 27.93
CA ALA A 252 22.60 -46.30 28.69
C ALA A 252 22.29 -47.38 29.73
N SER A 253 21.60 -47.02 30.81
CA SER A 253 21.07 -47.99 31.78
C SER A 253 19.54 -47.94 31.74
N PRO A 254 18.85 -48.97 31.21
CA PRO A 254 19.39 -50.16 30.52
C PRO A 254 19.97 -49.84 29.12
N PRO A 255 20.84 -50.72 28.56
CA PRO A 255 21.39 -50.53 27.21
C PRO A 255 20.29 -50.44 26.14
N LYS A 256 20.40 -49.47 25.24
CA LYS A 256 19.46 -49.25 24.14
C LYS A 256 19.83 -50.08 22.90
N CYS A 257 18.81 -50.48 22.14
CA CYS A 257 18.95 -51.37 20.99
C CYS A 257 18.11 -50.88 19.80
N ASP A 258 18.57 -51.12 18.57
CA ASP A 258 17.84 -50.76 17.34
C ASP A 258 16.96 -51.91 16.81
N THR A 259 16.28 -52.62 17.70
CA THR A 259 15.41 -53.78 17.33
C THR A 259 14.16 -53.38 16.56
N ALA A 260 13.75 -52.10 16.67
CA ALA A 260 12.61 -51.49 15.98
C ALA A 260 13.01 -50.69 14.73
N ILE A 261 14.31 -50.50 14.47
CA ILE A 261 14.79 -49.87 13.24
C ILE A 261 15.00 -50.95 12.19
N GLY A 262 14.59 -50.69 10.95
CA GLY A 262 14.67 -51.67 9.87
C GLY A 262 14.41 -51.07 8.50
N GLU A 263 13.99 -51.91 7.56
CA GLU A 263 13.97 -51.56 6.13
C GLU A 263 12.68 -50.90 5.66
N SER A 264 11.70 -50.70 6.56
CA SER A 264 10.39 -50.17 6.20
C SER A 264 10.43 -48.69 5.81
N THR A 265 11.41 -47.92 6.29
CA THR A 265 11.54 -46.48 6.03
C THR A 265 13.00 -46.05 5.94
N TRP A 266 13.24 -44.86 5.42
CA TRP A 266 14.53 -44.18 5.48
C TRP A 266 14.67 -43.46 6.83
N TYR A 267 15.91 -43.26 7.28
CA TYR A 267 16.21 -42.58 8.52
C TYR A 267 17.25 -41.49 8.31
N ARG A 268 17.12 -40.39 9.05
CA ARG A 268 18.09 -39.29 9.09
C ARG A 268 18.51 -39.02 10.52
N PHE A 269 19.82 -38.96 10.78
CA PHE A 269 20.32 -38.46 12.05
C PHE A 269 20.21 -36.94 12.11
N LEU A 270 19.69 -36.43 13.23
CA LEU A 270 19.60 -35.00 13.50
C LEU A 270 20.14 -34.72 14.89
N SER A 271 20.66 -33.51 15.09
CA SER A 271 21.02 -33.03 16.42
C SER A 271 19.85 -33.19 17.39
N PRO A 272 20.08 -33.66 18.63
CA PRO A 272 21.38 -33.86 19.28
C PRO A 272 22.06 -35.23 19.06
N ALA A 273 21.47 -36.17 18.31
CA ALA A 273 22.07 -37.48 18.06
C ALA A 273 23.40 -37.39 17.30
N GLY A 274 23.49 -36.45 16.36
CA GLY A 274 24.53 -36.33 15.34
C GLY A 274 23.89 -36.14 13.97
N VAL A 275 24.67 -35.93 12.92
CA VAL A 275 24.14 -35.68 11.55
C VAL A 275 24.49 -36.78 10.55
N ARG A 276 25.38 -37.70 10.91
CA ARG A 276 25.81 -38.83 10.05
C ARG A 276 26.38 -39.98 10.85
N MET A 277 26.54 -41.15 10.25
CA MET A 277 27.25 -42.26 10.90
C MET A 277 28.76 -41.96 10.99
N PRO A 278 29.47 -42.45 12.02
CA PRO A 278 30.93 -42.45 12.01
C PRO A 278 31.47 -43.37 10.91
N THR A 279 32.55 -42.97 10.23
CA THR A 279 33.21 -43.74 9.15
C THR A 279 34.45 -44.51 9.60
N SER A 280 34.71 -44.52 10.91
CA SER A 280 35.84 -45.21 11.53
C SER A 280 35.34 -46.06 12.70
N CYS A 281 36.13 -47.06 13.07
CA CYS A 281 35.79 -47.96 14.18
C CYS A 281 35.54 -47.15 15.45
N THR A 282 34.26 -47.13 15.85
CA THR A 282 33.84 -46.49 17.09
C THR A 282 34.03 -47.50 18.23
N PRO A 283 34.61 -47.11 19.38
CA PRO A 283 34.76 -48.02 20.52
C PRO A 283 33.44 -48.65 20.93
N ALA A 284 33.48 -49.90 21.42
CA ALA A 284 32.34 -50.52 22.07
C ALA A 284 31.87 -49.68 23.28
N ASP A 285 30.68 -49.98 23.80
CA ASP A 285 30.11 -49.26 24.95
C ASP A 285 29.90 -47.76 24.67
N ARG A 286 29.49 -47.45 23.44
CA ARG A 286 29.13 -46.11 22.97
C ARG A 286 27.75 -46.09 22.35
N CYS A 287 27.23 -44.88 22.15
CA CYS A 287 25.94 -44.63 21.53
C CYS A 287 24.76 -45.19 22.34
N GLY A 288 24.89 -45.26 23.67
CA GLY A 288 23.85 -45.80 24.54
C GLY A 288 23.68 -47.32 24.47
N ALA A 289 24.56 -48.04 23.78
CA ALA A 289 24.49 -49.48 23.56
C ALA A 289 25.83 -50.15 23.88
N THR A 290 25.79 -51.47 24.14
CA THR A 290 27.01 -52.28 24.34
C THR A 290 27.73 -52.54 23.02
N ALA A 291 26.98 -52.71 21.92
CA ALA A 291 27.55 -52.93 20.60
C ALA A 291 27.23 -51.77 19.63
N THR A 292 28.30 -51.24 19.06
CA THR A 292 28.34 -49.90 18.47
C THR A 292 28.53 -49.98 16.96
N GLY A 293 27.54 -49.54 16.20
CA GLY A 293 27.52 -49.63 14.73
C GLY A 293 28.12 -48.40 14.04
N TRP A 294 29.08 -48.61 13.15
CA TRP A 294 29.75 -47.57 12.36
C TRP A 294 29.82 -47.95 10.87
N LEU A 295 29.90 -46.96 9.99
CA LEU A 295 29.94 -47.17 8.54
C LEU A 295 31.36 -47.58 8.11
N ASN A 296 31.51 -48.78 7.57
CA ASN A 296 32.79 -49.26 7.06
C ASN A 296 33.04 -48.69 5.65
N GLY A 297 33.69 -47.52 5.61
CA GLY A 297 34.02 -46.79 4.39
C GLY A 297 33.43 -45.37 4.37
N GLN A 298 33.56 -44.71 3.22
CA GLN A 298 33.11 -43.34 3.03
C GLN A 298 31.61 -43.26 2.68
N HIS A 299 30.98 -42.15 3.06
CA HIS A 299 29.64 -41.82 2.60
C HIS A 299 29.64 -41.60 1.08
N PRO A 300 28.52 -41.86 0.37
CA PRO A 300 28.42 -41.59 -1.06
C PRO A 300 28.47 -40.09 -1.39
N THR A 301 28.82 -39.77 -2.63
CA THR A 301 28.58 -38.43 -3.21
C THR A 301 27.12 -38.30 -3.67
N VAL A 302 26.68 -37.08 -4.02
CA VAL A 302 25.30 -36.82 -4.46
C VAL A 302 25.00 -37.50 -5.80
N GLU A 303 26.00 -37.59 -6.68
CA GLU A 303 25.89 -38.16 -8.03
C GLU A 303 25.76 -39.68 -8.00
N GLN A 304 26.30 -40.33 -6.97
CA GLN A 304 26.29 -41.79 -6.84
C GLN A 304 24.91 -42.40 -6.57
N GLY A 305 23.88 -41.58 -6.31
CA GLY A 305 22.54 -42.13 -6.07
C GLY A 305 22.42 -42.79 -4.69
N VAL A 306 21.58 -43.81 -4.63
CA VAL A 306 21.47 -44.73 -3.50
C VAL A 306 22.52 -45.83 -3.67
N VAL A 307 23.40 -45.99 -2.68
CA VAL A 307 24.44 -47.01 -2.69
C VAL A 307 24.26 -48.00 -1.54
N ASP A 308 24.74 -49.22 -1.73
CA ASP A 308 24.89 -50.16 -0.64
C ASP A 308 26.21 -49.88 0.12
N ARG A 309 26.15 -49.94 1.45
CA ARG A 309 27.30 -49.78 2.35
C ARG A 309 27.24 -50.78 3.49
N THR A 310 28.41 -51.18 3.97
CA THR A 310 28.52 -52.09 5.11
C THR A 310 28.61 -51.29 6.41
N VAL A 311 27.76 -51.62 7.37
CA VAL A 311 27.91 -51.20 8.77
C VAL A 311 28.57 -52.33 9.53
N CYS A 312 29.67 -52.04 10.20
CA CYS A 312 30.33 -52.93 11.15
C CYS A 312 29.87 -52.58 12.56
N PHE A 313 29.69 -53.59 13.41
CA PHE A 313 29.42 -53.42 14.82
C PHE A 313 30.65 -53.79 15.63
N ASN A 314 31.05 -52.92 16.55
CA ASN A 314 32.11 -53.17 17.51
C ASN A 314 31.54 -53.79 18.79
N TRP A 315 32.11 -54.91 19.23
CA TRP A 315 31.79 -55.55 20.50
C TRP A 315 33.01 -56.31 21.03
N ASN A 316 33.28 -56.24 22.34
CA ASN A 316 34.45 -56.87 22.98
C ASN A 316 35.78 -56.57 22.28
N SER A 317 35.99 -55.31 21.88
CA SER A 317 37.17 -54.83 21.14
C SER A 317 37.36 -55.42 19.73
N ASN A 318 36.41 -56.18 19.21
CA ASN A 318 36.37 -56.56 17.81
C ASN A 318 35.59 -55.52 17.01
N CYS A 319 36.30 -54.66 16.28
CA CYS A 319 35.76 -53.56 15.48
C CYS A 319 34.68 -53.95 14.46
N CYS A 320 34.64 -55.21 14.02
CA CYS A 320 33.62 -55.70 13.10
C CYS A 320 33.25 -57.15 13.44
N PHE A 321 32.78 -57.39 14.67
CA PHE A 321 32.34 -58.74 15.08
C PHE A 321 31.13 -59.20 14.25
N GLY A 322 30.30 -58.26 13.81
CA GLY A 322 29.13 -58.48 12.99
C GLY A 322 28.93 -57.31 12.03
N GLN A 323 28.30 -57.59 10.89
CA GLN A 323 28.09 -56.59 9.85
C GLN A 323 26.69 -56.66 9.24
N LYS A 324 26.22 -55.53 8.72
CA LYS A 324 24.97 -55.42 7.95
C LYS A 324 25.16 -54.52 6.74
N THR A 325 24.66 -54.94 5.59
CA THR A 325 24.61 -54.09 4.40
C THR A 325 23.34 -53.23 4.43
N ILE A 326 23.51 -51.92 4.42
CA ILE A 326 22.44 -50.91 4.44
C ILE A 326 22.46 -50.11 3.14
N LYS A 327 21.37 -49.39 2.84
CA LYS A 327 21.39 -48.37 1.77
C LYS A 327 21.68 -47.00 2.35
N VAL A 328 22.52 -46.23 1.65
CA VAL A 328 22.90 -44.87 2.04
C VAL A 328 22.67 -43.94 0.85
N ARG A 329 22.10 -42.78 1.11
CA ARG A 329 21.88 -41.72 0.12
C ARG A 329 22.48 -40.42 0.63
N ASN A 330 23.24 -39.73 -0.21
CA ASN A 330 23.65 -38.35 0.00
C ASN A 330 22.67 -37.42 -0.75
N CYS A 331 21.97 -36.58 -0.01
CA CYS A 331 20.93 -35.71 -0.52
C CYS A 331 21.50 -34.33 -0.86
N ALA A 332 20.98 -33.69 -1.91
CA ALA A 332 21.46 -32.40 -2.40
C ALA A 332 21.50 -31.28 -1.33
N GLY A 333 20.71 -31.40 -0.25
CA GLY A 333 20.74 -30.49 0.91
C GLY A 333 21.90 -30.72 1.89
N GLY A 334 22.92 -31.51 1.52
CA GLY A 334 24.12 -31.72 2.34
C GLY A 334 23.91 -32.66 3.54
N PHE A 335 22.96 -33.60 3.45
CA PHE A 335 22.68 -34.55 4.52
C PHE A 335 22.56 -35.98 3.99
N TYR A 336 22.71 -36.94 4.90
CA TYR A 336 22.65 -38.36 4.56
C TYR A 336 21.39 -39.00 5.12
N THR A 337 20.82 -39.92 4.34
CA THR A 337 19.75 -40.80 4.80
C THR A 337 20.14 -42.26 4.65
N TYR A 338 19.60 -43.09 5.52
CA TYR A 338 20.00 -44.47 5.71
C TYR A 338 18.76 -45.36 5.71
N LYS A 339 18.78 -46.43 4.92
CA LYS A 339 17.80 -47.51 5.01
C LYS A 339 18.44 -48.68 5.73
N PHE A 340 18.19 -48.75 7.03
CA PHE A 340 18.85 -49.70 7.93
C PHE A 340 18.29 -51.12 7.80
N LYS A 341 19.07 -52.10 8.25
CA LYS A 341 18.62 -53.48 8.42
C LYS A 341 18.19 -53.69 9.87
N ARG A 342 17.25 -54.61 10.10
CA ARG A 342 16.89 -54.98 11.47
C ARG A 342 18.06 -55.69 12.16
N VAL A 343 18.29 -55.36 13.42
CA VAL A 343 19.39 -55.91 14.25
C VAL A 343 18.89 -56.45 15.59
N ASN A 344 19.56 -57.46 16.14
CA ASN A 344 19.23 -58.12 17.43
C ASN A 344 20.44 -58.91 17.97
N PRO A 345 20.66 -59.04 19.29
CA PRO A 345 20.31 -58.12 20.37
C PRO A 345 21.43 -57.10 20.64
N CYS A 346 21.08 -55.96 21.27
CA CYS A 346 22.01 -54.94 21.78
C CYS A 346 22.92 -54.22 20.77
N LEU A 347 22.60 -54.30 19.48
CA LEU A 347 23.25 -53.52 18.41
C LEU A 347 22.54 -52.19 18.19
N ARG A 348 23.33 -51.13 17.98
CA ARG A 348 22.79 -49.80 17.71
C ARG A 348 23.60 -49.03 16.68
N TYR A 349 22.93 -48.37 15.75
CA TYR A 349 23.55 -47.49 14.77
C TYR A 349 23.90 -46.14 15.42
N CYS A 350 25.19 -45.80 15.37
CA CYS A 350 25.73 -44.58 15.94
C CYS A 350 25.66 -43.38 15.01
N ALA A 351 25.72 -42.20 15.62
CA ALA A 351 25.84 -40.94 14.92
C ALA A 351 26.99 -40.09 15.46
N THR A 352 27.58 -39.29 14.59
CA THR A 352 28.61 -38.29 14.87
C THR A 352 28.26 -36.99 14.14
N ASN A 353 28.99 -35.92 14.46
CA ASN A 353 28.84 -34.63 13.81
C ASN A 353 29.68 -34.53 12.51
#